data_AF-A0A913YSZ8-F1
#
_entry.id   AF-A0A913YSZ8-F1
#
_cell.length_a   1.000
_cell.length_b   1.000
_cell.length_c   1.000
_cell.angle_alpha   90.00
_cell.angle_beta   90.00
_cell.angle_gamma   90.00
#
_symmetry.space_group_name_H-M   'P 1'
#
loop_
_entity.id
_entity.type
_entity.pdbx_description
1 polymer ?
#
loop_
_entity_poly.entity_id
_entity_poly.type
_entity_poly.pdbx_seq_one_letter_code
_entity_poly.pdbx_strand_id
1 'polypeptide(L)'
;MDTKAKRRILAAKRKARPELKDEISWCKYDYAKNFDVSLESVHDNIQRVDTRTISHSEFVEKFEKPRIPVVLTHSIDHWRGYRKWTIEKLARKYGNQKFKVGEDDDGYSVKMKMKYYVEYIQNNNDDSPLYIFDSSYADNPKKKKLRDDYEIPRFFVDDLFRYAGEKRRPPYRFLFKLSKPKRKNLNKKVFHVLSFTRIFIPTELSSFLFTFSRYVISRQV
;
A
#
# COMPACT_ATOMS: atom_id res chain seq x y z
N MET A 1 -23.18 -10.46 2.59
CA MET A 1 -22.47 -9.95 1.41
C MET A 1 -23.45 -9.98 0.24
N ASP A 2 -23.56 -8.89 -0.53
CA ASP A 2 -24.41 -8.81 -1.72
C ASP A 2 -23.99 -9.85 -2.78
N THR A 3 -24.95 -10.53 -3.42
CA THR A 3 -24.71 -11.58 -4.42
C THR A 3 -23.86 -11.06 -5.59
N LYS A 4 -24.08 -9.81 -5.99
CA LYS A 4 -23.28 -9.19 -7.06
C LYS A 4 -21.85 -8.88 -6.59
N ALA A 5 -21.66 -8.46 -5.35
CA ALA A 5 -20.34 -8.28 -4.77
C ALA A 5 -19.55 -9.60 -4.71
N LYS A 6 -20.15 -10.67 -4.17
CA LYS A 6 -19.53 -12.01 -4.12
C LYS A 6 -19.05 -12.46 -5.50
N ARG A 7 -19.90 -12.35 -6.53
CA ARG A 7 -19.53 -12.69 -7.90
C ARG A 7 -18.33 -11.89 -8.43
N ARG A 8 -18.26 -10.59 -8.12
CA ARG A 8 -17.16 -9.72 -8.57
C ARG A 8 -15.86 -10.01 -7.84
N ILE A 9 -15.93 -10.35 -6.55
CA ILE A 9 -14.77 -10.76 -5.75
C ILE A 9 -14.21 -12.09 -6.28
N LEU A 10 -15.06 -13.11 -6.48
CA LEU A 10 -14.64 -14.40 -7.01
C LEU A 10 -14.04 -14.31 -8.43
N ALA A 11 -14.56 -13.40 -9.26
CA ALA A 11 -13.99 -13.15 -10.58
C ALA A 11 -12.60 -12.48 -10.49
N ALA A 12 -12.40 -11.56 -9.54
CA ALA A 12 -11.09 -10.94 -9.31
C ALA A 12 -10.09 -11.96 -8.76
N LYS A 13 -10.48 -12.79 -7.79
CA LYS A 13 -9.68 -13.88 -7.24
C LYS A 13 -9.14 -14.82 -8.33
N ARG A 14 -10.04 -15.37 -9.15
CA ARG A 14 -9.67 -16.30 -10.23
C ARG A 14 -8.71 -15.71 -11.25
N LYS A 15 -8.81 -14.41 -11.53
CA LYS A 15 -7.90 -13.74 -12.46
C LYS A 15 -6.56 -13.42 -11.82
N ALA A 16 -6.58 -12.93 -10.58
CA ALA A 16 -5.38 -12.44 -9.91
C ALA A 16 -4.48 -13.58 -9.41
N ARG A 17 -5.08 -14.75 -9.11
CA ARG A 17 -4.41 -15.94 -8.57
C ARG A 17 -5.06 -17.21 -9.17
N PRO A 18 -4.87 -17.49 -10.47
CA PRO A 18 -5.51 -18.61 -11.16
C PRO A 18 -5.05 -19.99 -10.63
N GLU A 19 -3.92 -20.06 -9.94
CA GLU A 19 -3.44 -21.25 -9.26
C GLU A 19 -4.27 -21.64 -8.02
N LEU A 20 -5.03 -20.69 -7.45
CA LEU A 20 -5.90 -20.92 -6.29
C LEU A 20 -7.33 -21.30 -6.76
N LYS A 21 -7.54 -22.60 -7.00
CA LYS A 21 -8.69 -23.15 -7.73
C LYS A 21 -10.03 -23.09 -6.99
N ASP A 22 -10.02 -23.19 -5.65
CA ASP A 22 -11.22 -23.27 -4.81
C ASP A 22 -11.14 -22.35 -3.59
N GLU A 23 -12.25 -22.16 -2.88
CA GLU A 23 -12.28 -21.30 -1.68
C GLU A 23 -11.36 -21.82 -0.56
N ILE A 24 -11.15 -23.14 -0.47
CA ILE A 24 -10.29 -23.78 0.54
C ILE A 24 -8.83 -23.36 0.34
N SER A 25 -8.37 -23.29 -0.92
CA SER A 25 -7.00 -22.91 -1.27
C SER A 25 -6.64 -21.48 -0.83
N TRP A 26 -7.63 -20.60 -0.70
CA TRP A 26 -7.42 -19.22 -0.22
C TRP A 26 -7.24 -19.13 1.30
N CYS A 27 -7.67 -20.13 2.06
CA CYS A 27 -7.62 -20.17 3.52
C CYS A 27 -7.02 -21.47 4.07
N LYS A 28 -6.15 -22.13 3.29
CA LYS A 28 -5.54 -23.42 3.59
C LYS A 28 -4.80 -23.46 4.92
N TYR A 29 -4.15 -22.37 5.29
CA TYR A 29 -3.30 -22.26 6.48
C TYR A 29 -4.03 -21.66 7.69
N ASP A 30 -5.25 -21.14 7.48
CA ASP A 30 -6.08 -20.51 8.50
C ASP A 30 -5.32 -19.42 9.29
N TYR A 31 -4.50 -18.63 8.60
CA TYR A 31 -3.72 -17.53 9.19
C TYR A 31 -4.62 -16.47 9.81
N ALA A 32 -5.88 -16.38 9.38
CA ALA A 32 -6.87 -15.53 10.03
C ALA A 32 -7.07 -15.85 11.52
N LYS A 33 -6.79 -17.08 11.96
CA LYS A 33 -6.92 -17.52 13.36
C LYS A 33 -5.58 -17.82 14.01
N ASN A 34 -4.64 -18.39 13.25
CA ASN A 34 -3.45 -19.03 13.82
C ASN A 34 -2.17 -18.21 13.65
N PHE A 35 -2.19 -17.11 12.90
CA PHE A 35 -1.02 -16.27 12.69
C PHE A 35 -1.02 -15.10 13.68
N ASP A 36 -0.01 -15.04 14.57
CA ASP A 36 0.13 -13.92 15.49
C ASP A 36 0.48 -12.64 14.73
N VAL A 37 -0.41 -11.66 14.85
CA VAL A 37 -0.25 -10.32 14.28
C VAL A 37 -0.08 -9.27 15.37
N SER A 38 0.12 -9.67 16.64
CA SER A 38 0.40 -8.77 17.75
C SER A 38 1.58 -7.86 17.41
N LEU A 39 1.59 -6.62 17.92
CA LEU A 39 2.75 -5.75 17.73
C LEU A 39 3.89 -6.14 18.68
N GLU A 40 3.54 -6.80 19.76
CA GLU A 40 4.39 -7.31 20.81
C GLU A 40 5.32 -8.42 20.30
N SER A 41 4.88 -9.19 19.30
CA SER A 41 5.71 -10.20 18.62
C SER A 41 6.82 -9.61 17.73
N VAL A 42 6.82 -8.29 17.49
CA VAL A 42 7.74 -7.65 16.56
C VAL A 42 8.91 -7.02 17.32
N HIS A 43 10.12 -7.47 17.00
CA HIS A 43 11.32 -6.79 17.44
C HIS A 43 11.63 -5.59 16.52
N ASP A 44 11.48 -4.38 17.05
CA ASP A 44 11.75 -3.14 16.33
C ASP A 44 13.03 -2.49 16.86
N ASN A 45 14.04 -2.41 15.99
CA ASN A 45 15.36 -1.86 16.29
C ASN A 45 15.76 -0.71 15.34
N ILE A 46 14.81 -0.17 14.56
CA ILE A 46 15.11 0.87 13.57
C ILE A 46 15.05 2.26 14.21
N GLN A 47 16.08 3.06 13.92
CA GLN A 47 16.17 4.44 14.39
C GLN A 47 15.00 5.28 13.89
N ARG A 48 14.48 6.15 14.78
CA ARG A 48 13.44 7.14 14.46
C ARG A 48 14.00 8.54 14.55
N VAL A 49 13.68 9.37 13.56
CA VAL A 49 14.10 10.77 13.51
C VAL A 49 12.90 11.66 13.22
N ASP A 50 12.73 12.70 14.03
CA ASP A 50 11.73 13.74 13.81
C ASP A 50 12.14 14.63 12.64
N THR A 51 11.30 14.65 11.61
CA THR A 51 11.57 15.45 10.41
C THR A 51 11.57 16.95 10.65
N ARG A 52 11.01 17.43 11.77
CA ARG A 52 11.02 18.84 12.15
C ARG A 52 12.37 19.30 12.69
N THR A 53 13.19 18.37 13.19
CA THR A 53 14.46 18.69 13.86
C THR A 53 15.70 18.38 13.02
N ILE A 54 15.59 17.52 12.00
CA ILE A 54 16.70 17.18 11.09
C ILE A 54 16.65 18.00 9.80
N SER A 55 17.80 18.54 9.37
CA SER A 55 17.93 19.21 8.07
C SER A 55 18.06 18.22 6.90
N HIS A 56 17.90 18.69 5.66
CA HIS A 56 18.11 17.85 4.47
C HIS A 56 19.55 17.32 4.39
N SER A 57 20.55 18.19 4.60
CA SER A 57 21.96 17.81 4.53
C SER A 57 22.34 16.76 5.58
N GLU A 58 21.83 16.91 6.81
CA GLU A 58 22.06 15.90 7.85
C GLU A 58 21.40 14.57 7.52
N PHE A 59 20.20 14.59 6.94
CA PHE A 59 19.54 13.36 6.48
C PHE A 59 20.39 12.65 5.41
N VAL A 60 20.93 13.40 4.44
CA VAL A 60 21.77 12.85 3.39
C VAL A 60 23.03 12.21 3.96
N GLU A 61 23.77 12.94 4.80
CA GLU A 61 25.06 12.47 5.33
C GLU A 61 24.89 11.33 6.35
N LYS A 62 23.84 11.36 7.19
CA LYS A 62 23.63 10.35 8.24
C LYS A 62 22.91 9.09 7.74
N PHE A 63 22.07 9.19 6.71
CA PHE A 63 21.20 8.08 6.29
C PHE A 63 21.28 7.74 4.81
N GLU A 64 21.07 8.70 3.91
CA GLU A 64 20.97 8.39 2.48
C GLU A 64 22.30 7.93 1.87
N LYS A 65 23.36 8.72 2.05
CA LYS A 65 24.71 8.46 1.54
C LYS A 65 25.33 7.17 2.12
N PRO A 66 25.28 6.90 3.44
CA PRO A 66 25.77 5.63 4.00
C PRO A 66 24.78 4.47 3.82
N ARG A 67 23.60 4.70 3.25
CA ARG A 67 22.54 3.70 3.00
C ARG A 67 22.01 3.04 4.29
N ILE A 68 21.84 3.83 5.33
CA ILE A 68 21.34 3.39 6.63
C ILE A 68 19.80 3.59 6.69
N PRO A 69 19.02 2.54 7.00
CA PRO A 69 17.57 2.66 7.11
C PRO A 69 17.16 3.52 8.33
N VAL A 70 16.14 4.36 8.15
CA VAL A 70 15.60 5.23 9.20
C VAL A 70 14.09 5.41 9.06
N VAL A 71 13.38 5.52 10.18
CA VAL A 71 11.97 5.89 10.24
C VAL A 71 11.85 7.40 10.44
N LEU A 72 11.32 8.10 9.45
CA LEU A 72 11.07 9.54 9.50
C LEU A 72 9.70 9.84 10.12
N THR A 73 9.67 10.33 11.37
CA THR A 73 8.44 10.70 12.07
C THR A 73 8.00 12.13 11.73
N HIS A 74 6.71 12.42 11.89
CA HIS A 74 6.10 13.73 11.58
C HIS A 74 6.18 14.19 10.11
N SER A 75 6.64 13.33 9.20
CA SER A 75 6.83 13.64 7.77
C SER A 75 5.54 13.97 7.00
N ILE A 76 4.39 13.58 7.54
CA ILE A 76 3.10 13.58 6.82
C ILE A 76 1.96 14.19 7.63
N ASP A 77 2.24 14.84 8.76
CA ASP A 77 1.23 15.30 9.72
C ASP A 77 0.24 16.31 9.09
N HIS A 78 0.73 17.11 8.15
CA HIS A 78 -0.03 18.10 7.38
C HIS A 78 -0.82 17.52 6.20
N TRP A 79 -0.63 16.25 5.85
CA TRP A 79 -1.32 15.65 4.71
C TRP A 79 -2.83 15.58 4.94
N ARG A 80 -3.61 16.13 4.00
CA ARG A 80 -5.08 16.04 4.03
C ARG A 80 -5.56 14.59 4.01
N GLY A 81 -4.77 13.70 3.41
CA GLY A 81 -4.98 12.25 3.35
C GLY A 81 -5.10 11.62 4.74
N TYR A 82 -4.36 12.13 5.74
CA TYR A 82 -4.42 11.63 7.12
C TYR A 82 -5.84 11.64 7.70
N ARG A 83 -6.64 12.66 7.36
CA ARG A 83 -8.04 12.81 7.80
C ARG A 83 -9.06 12.26 6.80
N LYS A 84 -8.73 12.28 5.50
CA LYS A 84 -9.66 11.93 4.40
C LYS A 84 -9.66 10.45 4.06
N TRP A 85 -8.54 9.75 4.22
CA TRP A 85 -8.39 8.37 3.73
C TRP A 85 -8.83 7.33 4.78
N THR A 86 -10.11 7.40 5.14
CA THR A 86 -10.79 6.31 5.86
C THR A 86 -11.51 5.40 4.87
N ILE A 87 -11.74 4.15 5.28
CA ILE A 87 -12.45 3.16 4.44
C ILE A 87 -13.82 3.69 4.04
N GLU A 88 -14.55 4.30 4.97
CA GLU A 88 -15.89 4.84 4.77
C GLU A 88 -15.88 6.02 3.78
N LYS A 89 -14.95 6.97 3.95
CA LYS A 89 -14.84 8.14 3.09
C LYS A 89 -14.43 7.76 1.66
N LEU A 90 -13.52 6.79 1.53
CA LEU A 90 -13.06 6.29 0.23
C LEU A 90 -14.11 5.44 -0.46
N ALA A 91 -14.85 4.60 0.27
CA ALA A 91 -16.02 3.88 -0.25
C ALA A 91 -17.10 4.84 -0.76
N ARG A 92 -17.39 5.90 0.00
CA ARG A 92 -18.37 6.92 -0.39
C ARG A 92 -17.95 7.68 -1.64
N LYS A 93 -16.72 8.19 -1.69
CA LYS A 93 -16.24 9.04 -2.79
C LYS A 93 -15.86 8.26 -4.04
N TYR A 94 -15.22 7.10 -3.88
CA TYR A 94 -14.65 6.32 -4.99
C TYR A 94 -15.30 4.94 -5.16
N GLY A 95 -16.45 4.68 -4.53
CA GLY A 95 -17.10 3.36 -4.52
C GLY A 95 -17.30 2.72 -5.88
N ASN A 96 -17.59 3.52 -6.92
CA ASN A 96 -17.76 3.03 -8.29
C ASN A 96 -16.48 3.06 -9.15
N GLN A 97 -15.37 3.58 -8.63
CA GLN A 97 -14.08 3.59 -9.33
C GLN A 97 -13.35 2.26 -9.13
N LYS A 98 -12.69 1.81 -10.20
CA LYS A 98 -11.88 0.59 -10.22
C LYS A 98 -10.45 0.89 -9.79
N PHE A 99 -9.94 0.06 -8.88
CA PHE A 99 -8.54 0.05 -8.44
C PHE A 99 -7.91 -1.29 -8.79
N LYS A 100 -6.62 -1.29 -9.10
CA LYS A 100 -5.84 -2.52 -9.35
C LYS A 100 -5.70 -3.31 -8.05
N VAL A 101 -6.03 -4.60 -8.12
CA VAL A 101 -6.00 -5.53 -6.98
C VAL A 101 -5.17 -6.80 -7.26
N GLY A 102 -4.51 -6.85 -8.41
CA GLY A 102 -3.69 -7.96 -8.88
C GLY A 102 -3.32 -7.79 -10.35
N GLU A 103 -2.68 -8.82 -10.91
CA GLU A 103 -2.36 -9.01 -12.32
C GLU A 103 -2.78 -10.44 -12.70
N ASP A 104 -3.19 -10.66 -13.94
CA ASP A 104 -3.43 -12.01 -14.46
C ASP A 104 -2.17 -12.57 -15.14
N ASP A 105 -2.24 -13.82 -15.63
CA ASP A 105 -1.10 -14.56 -16.19
C ASP A 105 -0.48 -13.87 -17.41
N ASP A 106 -1.26 -13.06 -18.12
CA ASP A 106 -0.82 -12.28 -19.29
C ASP A 106 -0.28 -10.89 -18.89
N GLY A 107 -0.22 -10.59 -17.59
CA GLY A 107 0.23 -9.30 -17.05
C GLY A 107 -0.81 -8.18 -17.11
N TYR A 108 -2.07 -8.46 -17.46
CA TYR A 108 -3.11 -7.44 -17.44
C TYR A 108 -3.57 -7.16 -16.01
N SER A 109 -3.83 -5.88 -15.74
CA SER A 109 -4.29 -5.46 -14.41
C SER A 109 -5.68 -6.01 -14.07
N VAL A 110 -5.76 -6.80 -13.01
CA VAL A 110 -7.02 -7.19 -12.40
C VAL A 110 -7.54 -6.04 -11.55
N LYS A 111 -8.73 -5.53 -11.86
CA LYS A 111 -9.30 -4.35 -11.20
C LYS A 111 -10.65 -4.61 -10.56
N MET A 112 -10.85 -4.08 -9.36
CA MET A 112 -12.11 -4.19 -8.61
C MET A 112 -12.62 -2.80 -8.21
N LYS A 113 -13.95 -2.61 -8.18
CA LYS A 113 -14.55 -1.37 -7.67
C LYS A 113 -14.29 -1.24 -6.17
N MET A 114 -13.99 -0.03 -5.69
CA MET A 114 -13.70 0.23 -4.27
C MET A 114 -14.80 -0.31 -3.35
N LYS A 115 -16.08 -0.16 -3.70
CA LYS A 115 -17.18 -0.67 -2.85
C LYS A 115 -17.12 -2.20 -2.63
N TYR A 116 -16.75 -2.96 -3.66
CA TYR A 116 -16.59 -4.41 -3.56
C TYR A 116 -15.32 -4.79 -2.81
N TYR A 117 -14.25 -4.00 -2.97
CA TYR A 117 -13.03 -4.19 -2.19
C TYR A 117 -13.27 -3.96 -0.68
N VAL A 118 -14.02 -2.93 -0.33
CA VAL A 118 -14.38 -2.66 1.07
C VAL A 118 -15.23 -3.77 1.66
N GLU A 119 -16.21 -4.26 0.92
CA GLU A 119 -17.02 -5.40 1.34
C GLU A 119 -16.20 -6.70 1.47
N TYR A 120 -15.21 -6.90 0.58
CA TYR A 120 -14.26 -7.99 0.65
C TYR A 120 -13.45 -7.94 1.95
N ILE A 121 -12.72 -6.86 2.22
CA ILE A 121 -11.84 -6.78 3.40
C ILE A 121 -12.61 -6.84 4.74
N GLN A 122 -13.89 -6.47 4.75
CA GLN A 122 -14.75 -6.59 5.94
C GLN A 122 -15.19 -8.04 6.24
N ASN A 123 -15.15 -8.92 5.24
CA ASN A 123 -15.69 -10.28 5.30
C ASN A 123 -14.66 -11.34 4.86
N ASN A 124 -13.38 -11.00 4.87
CA ASN A 124 -12.31 -11.85 4.35
C ASN A 124 -11.57 -12.61 5.45
N ASN A 125 -11.30 -13.89 5.20
CA ASN A 125 -10.42 -14.75 6.00
C ASN A 125 -9.30 -15.40 5.15
N ASP A 126 -9.06 -14.92 3.93
CA ASP A 126 -7.98 -15.42 3.10
C ASP A 126 -6.61 -15.27 3.79
N ASP A 127 -5.74 -16.27 3.63
CA ASP A 127 -4.37 -16.30 4.16
C ASP A 127 -3.50 -15.21 3.53
N SER A 128 -3.69 -14.98 2.22
CA SER A 128 -3.05 -13.92 1.44
C SER A 128 -4.12 -13.14 0.68
N PRO A 129 -4.74 -12.12 1.31
CA PRO A 129 -5.85 -11.41 0.71
C PRO A 129 -5.46 -10.62 -0.55
N LEU A 130 -6.41 -10.41 -1.45
CA LEU A 130 -6.28 -9.39 -2.51
C LEU A 130 -6.00 -8.02 -1.85
N TYR A 131 -5.11 -7.23 -2.45
CA TYR A 131 -4.77 -5.91 -1.95
C TYR A 131 -4.76 -4.88 -3.07
N ILE A 132 -5.12 -3.63 -2.75
CA ILE A 132 -5.03 -2.55 -3.74
C ILE A 132 -3.55 -2.16 -3.89
N PHE A 133 -3.07 -2.17 -5.13
CA PHE A 133 -1.77 -1.64 -5.55
C PHE A 133 -1.93 -0.99 -6.92
N ASP A 134 -2.31 0.30 -6.91
CA ASP A 134 -2.68 1.03 -8.13
C ASP A 134 -1.72 2.18 -8.39
N SER A 135 -0.98 2.13 -9.50
CA SER A 135 -0.08 3.20 -9.94
C SER A 135 -0.76 4.28 -10.77
N SER A 136 -1.89 3.96 -11.39
CA SER A 136 -2.59 4.81 -12.37
C SER A 136 -3.58 5.79 -11.75
N TYR A 137 -3.62 5.90 -10.42
CA TYR A 137 -4.67 6.66 -9.73
C TYR A 137 -4.57 8.17 -9.98
N ALA A 138 -3.35 8.69 -10.14
CA ALA A 138 -3.09 10.11 -10.38
C ALA A 138 -3.43 10.52 -11.82
N ASP A 139 -3.32 9.59 -12.77
CA ASP A 139 -3.54 9.85 -14.20
C ASP A 139 -5.02 9.67 -14.60
N ASN A 140 -5.82 9.04 -13.74
CA ASN A 140 -7.23 8.81 -13.99
C ASN A 140 -8.09 10.02 -13.55
N PRO A 141 -8.91 10.62 -14.44
CA PRO A 141 -9.70 11.82 -14.12
C PRO A 141 -10.61 11.70 -12.89
N LYS A 142 -11.11 10.49 -12.59
CA LYS A 142 -12.02 10.23 -11.46
C LYS A 142 -11.30 9.89 -10.16
N LYS A 143 -10.01 9.53 -10.22
CA LYS A 143 -9.17 9.18 -9.06
C LYS A 143 -8.11 10.25 -8.74
N LYS A 144 -7.76 11.13 -9.69
CA LYS A 144 -6.67 12.11 -9.58
C LYS A 144 -6.74 13.00 -8.36
N LYS A 145 -7.94 13.27 -7.82
CA LYS A 145 -8.14 14.03 -6.57
C LYS A 145 -7.48 13.39 -5.33
N LEU A 146 -7.05 12.13 -5.40
CA LEU A 146 -6.22 11.50 -4.37
C LEU A 146 -4.80 12.10 -4.35
N ARG A 147 -4.28 12.57 -5.49
CA ARG A 147 -2.97 13.21 -5.58
C ARG A 147 -2.92 14.48 -4.75
N ASP A 148 -4.02 15.23 -4.70
CA ASP A 148 -4.12 16.49 -3.97
C ASP A 148 -4.09 16.29 -2.44
N ASP A 149 -4.27 15.06 -1.94
CA ASP A 149 -4.36 14.79 -0.52
C ASP A 149 -3.00 14.55 0.16
N TYR A 150 -1.90 14.56 -0.60
CA TYR A 150 -0.54 14.37 -0.09
C TYR A 150 0.49 15.19 -0.86
N GLU A 151 1.69 15.33 -0.31
CA GLU A 151 2.84 15.93 -0.97
C GLU A 151 4.08 15.08 -0.81
N ILE A 152 5.15 15.38 -1.55
CA ILE A 152 6.39 14.63 -1.46
C ILE A 152 7.22 15.24 -0.31
N PRO A 153 7.55 14.51 0.78
CA PRO A 153 8.46 14.96 1.81
C PRO A 153 9.75 15.54 1.25
N ARG A 154 10.22 16.62 1.89
CA ARG A 154 11.36 17.43 1.45
C ARG A 154 12.65 16.66 1.18
N PHE A 155 12.82 15.48 1.77
CA PHE A 155 13.99 14.61 1.64
C PHE A 155 14.02 13.80 0.34
N PHE A 156 12.92 13.79 -0.43
CA PHE A 156 12.74 12.91 -1.59
C PHE A 156 12.20 13.68 -2.80
N VAL A 157 12.48 14.99 -2.86
CA VAL A 157 12.02 15.86 -3.94
C VAL A 157 12.77 15.63 -5.24
N ASP A 158 13.98 15.06 -5.14
CA ASP A 158 14.79 14.67 -6.29
C ASP A 158 14.16 13.46 -6.99
N ASP A 159 13.49 13.74 -8.10
CA ASP A 159 12.86 12.75 -8.96
C ASP A 159 13.58 12.70 -10.30
N LEU A 160 14.77 12.08 -10.35
CA LEU A 160 15.60 12.03 -11.56
C LEU A 160 14.89 11.35 -12.74
N PHE A 161 13.96 10.42 -12.48
CA PHE A 161 13.18 9.78 -13.55
C PHE A 161 12.20 10.73 -14.24
N ARG A 162 11.93 11.92 -13.68
CA ARG A 162 11.11 12.94 -14.35
C ARG A 162 11.68 13.35 -15.71
N TYR A 163 13.00 13.30 -15.86
CA TYR A 163 13.70 13.70 -17.09
C TYR A 163 13.50 12.68 -18.24
N ALA A 164 13.11 11.43 -17.93
CA ALA A 164 12.71 10.48 -18.96
C ALA A 164 11.37 10.85 -19.64
N GLY A 165 10.58 11.73 -19.01
CA GLY A 165 9.25 12.16 -19.45
C GLY A 165 8.14 11.24 -18.93
N GLU A 166 6.96 11.82 -18.64
CA GLU A 166 5.87 11.16 -17.92
C GLU A 166 5.34 9.89 -18.61
N LYS A 167 5.41 9.82 -19.96
CA LYS A 167 4.95 8.66 -20.73
C LYS A 167 5.95 7.49 -20.73
N ARG A 168 7.24 7.76 -20.54
CA ARG A 168 8.32 6.76 -20.68
C ARG A 168 8.89 6.31 -19.35
N ARG A 169 8.74 7.13 -18.30
CA ARG A 169 9.22 6.78 -16.97
C ARG A 169 8.48 5.54 -16.43
N PRO A 170 9.16 4.67 -15.65
CA PRO A 170 8.48 3.58 -14.95
C PRO A 170 7.42 4.10 -13.95
N PRO A 171 6.43 3.26 -13.59
CA PRO A 171 5.49 3.57 -12.51
C PRO A 171 6.22 3.85 -11.19
N TYR A 172 5.91 4.97 -10.55
CA TYR A 172 6.72 5.49 -9.43
C TYR A 172 5.91 5.95 -8.21
N ARG A 173 4.58 5.88 -8.30
CA ARG A 173 3.65 6.29 -7.24
C ARG A 173 2.56 5.25 -7.14
N PHE A 174 2.34 4.68 -5.96
CA PHE A 174 1.33 3.63 -5.77
C PHE A 174 0.40 3.98 -4.63
N LEU A 175 -0.91 3.88 -4.88
CA LEU A 175 -1.89 3.81 -3.82
C LEU A 175 -1.94 2.37 -3.32
N PHE A 176 -1.70 2.18 -2.02
CA PHE A 176 -1.64 0.87 -1.40
C PHE A 176 -2.65 0.72 -0.26
N LYS A 177 -3.35 -0.41 -0.25
CA LYS A 177 -4.20 -0.81 0.87
C LYS A 177 -4.20 -2.32 1.00
N LEU A 178 -3.66 -2.81 2.12
CA LEU A 178 -3.80 -4.19 2.54
C LEU A 178 -5.14 -4.41 3.23
N SER A 179 -5.67 -5.62 3.05
CA SER A 179 -6.61 -6.21 4.01
C SER A 179 -5.82 -6.65 5.25
N LYS A 180 -6.29 -6.29 6.45
CA LYS A 180 -5.76 -6.88 7.69
C LYS A 180 -6.67 -8.04 8.10
N PRO A 181 -6.12 -9.15 8.65
CA PRO A 181 -6.93 -10.13 9.36
C PRO A 181 -7.78 -9.42 10.42
N LYS A 182 -9.03 -9.86 10.61
CA LYS A 182 -9.99 -9.21 11.53
C LYS A 182 -9.39 -9.09 12.93
N ARG A 183 -9.10 -7.87 13.38
CA ARG A 183 -8.86 -7.56 14.79
C ARG A 183 -10.17 -7.06 15.41
N LYS A 184 -10.58 -7.64 16.54
CA LYS A 184 -11.48 -6.94 17.46
C LYS A 184 -10.69 -5.72 17.99
N ASN A 185 -11.20 -4.51 17.78
CA ASN A 185 -10.72 -3.25 18.41
C ASN A 185 -9.45 -2.55 17.89
N LEU A 186 -9.18 -2.51 16.58
CA LEU A 186 -8.16 -1.57 16.06
C LEU A 186 -8.74 -0.54 15.09
N ASN A 187 -8.52 0.74 15.40
CA ASN A 187 -9.05 1.90 14.69
C ASN A 187 -8.87 1.84 13.16
N LYS A 188 -9.97 2.14 12.45
CA LYS A 188 -10.30 1.97 11.01
C LYS A 188 -9.47 2.76 9.98
N LYS A 189 -8.23 3.13 10.29
CA LYS A 189 -7.44 4.00 9.41
C LYS A 189 -6.44 3.21 8.58
N VAL A 190 -5.86 3.93 7.61
CA VAL A 190 -4.63 3.61 6.91
C VAL A 190 -4.83 2.99 5.53
N PHE A 191 -5.10 3.86 4.56
CA PHE A 191 -4.50 3.71 3.23
C PHE A 191 -3.11 4.33 3.31
N HIS A 192 -2.10 3.65 2.75
CA HIS A 192 -0.76 4.20 2.62
C HIS A 192 -0.55 4.58 1.15
N VAL A 193 -0.03 5.77 0.88
CA VAL A 193 0.64 6.00 -0.40
C VAL A 193 2.09 5.59 -0.21
N LEU A 194 2.48 4.52 -0.91
CA LEU A 194 3.87 4.11 -0.99
C LEU A 194 4.47 4.88 -2.16
N SER A 195 4.97 6.06 -1.85
CA SER A 195 5.91 6.79 -2.71
C SER A 195 7.33 6.77 -2.14
N PHE A 196 7.54 6.28 -0.90
CA PHE A 196 8.77 6.50 -0.13
C PHE A 196 9.51 5.25 0.34
N THR A 197 9.30 4.09 -0.27
CA THR A 197 10.21 2.97 -0.05
C THR A 197 11.14 2.85 -1.24
N ARG A 198 12.14 3.74 -1.28
CA ARG A 198 13.35 3.50 -2.08
C ARG A 198 14.23 2.56 -1.26
N ILE A 199 13.92 1.27 -1.30
CA ILE A 199 14.80 0.26 -0.71
C ILE A 199 15.93 0.05 -1.72
N PHE A 200 17.13 0.55 -1.40
CA PHE A 200 18.33 0.11 -2.08
C PHE A 200 18.62 -1.32 -1.61
N ILE A 201 18.32 -2.31 -2.45
CA ILE A 201 18.87 -3.66 -2.30
C ILE A 201 20.03 -3.75 -3.29
N PRO A 202 21.27 -3.92 -2.82
CA PRO A 202 22.40 -4.13 -3.71
C PRO A 202 22.45 -5.61 -4.06
N THR A 203 22.03 -5.99 -5.27
CA THR A 203 22.62 -7.14 -5.98
C THR A 203 22.42 -7.02 -7.47
N GLU A 204 23.48 -7.37 -8.20
CA GLU A 204 23.49 -7.58 -9.64
C GLU A 204 22.43 -8.62 -10.04
N LEU A 205 21.97 -8.51 -11.28
CA LEU A 205 20.86 -9.22 -11.93
C LEU A 205 19.51 -8.51 -11.78
N SER A 206 19.06 -8.01 -12.93
CA SER A 206 17.75 -7.45 -13.21
C SER A 206 16.62 -8.28 -12.61
N SER A 207 16.12 -7.86 -11.45
CA SER A 207 14.85 -8.30 -10.86
C SER A 207 14.43 -7.27 -9.82
N PHE A 208 13.38 -6.49 -10.13
CA PHE A 208 12.81 -5.50 -9.20
C PHE A 208 12.09 -6.22 -8.06
N LEU A 209 12.83 -6.61 -7.03
CA LEU A 209 12.29 -7.12 -5.77
C LEU A 209 11.92 -5.94 -4.87
N PHE A 210 10.64 -5.61 -4.84
CA PHE A 210 10.07 -4.77 -3.78
C PHE A 210 9.91 -5.62 -2.52
N THR A 211 10.96 -5.71 -1.70
CA THR A 211 10.87 -6.34 -0.39
C THR A 211 10.07 -5.44 0.53
N PHE A 212 8.78 -5.71 0.69
CA PHE A 212 7.96 -5.05 1.71
C PHE A 212 8.52 -5.42 3.09
N SER A 213 9.31 -4.54 3.69
CA SER A 213 9.49 -4.56 5.14
C SER A 213 8.10 -4.35 5.74
N ARG A 214 7.63 -5.36 6.45
CA ARG A 214 6.49 -5.24 7.36
C ARG A 214 6.70 -3.95 8.19
N TYR A 215 5.65 -3.16 8.34
CA TYR A 215 5.56 -1.99 9.25
C TYR A 215 6.11 -0.65 8.72
N VAL A 216 5.19 0.18 8.19
CA VAL A 216 5.17 1.61 8.53
C VAL A 216 4.01 1.82 9.48
N ILE A 217 4.20 1.46 10.75
CA ILE A 217 3.35 1.95 11.83
C ILE A 217 3.98 3.24 12.31
N SER A 218 3.40 4.35 11.87
CA SER A 218 3.50 5.62 12.59
C SER A 218 2.92 5.42 13.99
N ARG A 219 3.76 5.10 14.98
CA ARG A 219 3.46 5.44 16.37
C ARG A 219 3.71 6.96 16.49
N GLN A 220 2.64 7.73 16.67
CA GLN A 220 2.73 8.82 17.64
C GLN A 220 2.57 8.16 19.00
N VAL A 221 3.46 8.51 19.93
CA VAL A 221 3.36 8.14 21.36
C VAL A 221 2.01 8.59 21.89
#